data_AF-A0A359LPX3-F1
#
_entry.id   AF-A0A359LPX3-F1
#
_cell.length_a   1.000
_cell.length_b   1.000
_cell.length_c   1.000
_cell.angle_alpha   90.00
_cell.angle_beta   90.00
_cell.angle_gamma   90.00
#
_symmetry.space_group_name_H-M   'P 1'
#
loop_
_entity.id
_entity.type
_entity.pdbx_description
1 polymer ?
#
loop_
_entity_poly.entity_id
_entity_poly.type
_entity_poly.pdbx_seq_one_letter_code
_entity_poly.pdbx_strand_id
1 'polypeptide(L)'
;MRDRATRDKVRDAYSAAASDPAATHPFPVGRAFALSVGYPDGLPEASLDGFAGVSNVACFAEIAAGATVLDVGCGAGLDTLIAARRAGRVAGIDFSPPMLLRAAAVRPPNAVFALAAAECMPLPDASVDVALANGIFNLNPARAEIFAELARVLKPGGRFFGAELILTAPLPEEMLRSDANWFA
;
A
#
# COMPACT_ATOMS: atom_id res chain seq x y z
N MET A 1 19.97 -11.11 -7.87
CA MET A 1 20.17 -11.98 -6.69
C MET A 1 19.91 -11.28 -5.36
N ARG A 2 20.32 -10.01 -5.14
CA ARG A 2 19.96 -9.24 -3.93
C ARG A 2 18.45 -8.93 -3.81
N ASP A 3 17.79 -8.71 -4.93
CA ASP A 3 16.39 -8.30 -5.04
C ASP A 3 15.38 -9.30 -4.40
N ARG A 4 15.45 -10.59 -4.75
CA ARG A 4 14.48 -11.59 -4.28
C ARG A 4 14.51 -11.81 -2.76
N ALA A 5 15.70 -11.84 -2.18
CA ALA A 5 15.86 -12.03 -0.73
C ALA A 5 15.31 -10.83 0.07
N THR A 6 15.54 -9.61 -0.40
CA THR A 6 14.94 -8.40 0.18
C THR A 6 13.42 -8.46 0.10
N ARG A 7 12.88 -8.82 -1.07
CA ARG A 7 11.43 -8.93 -1.27
C ARG A 7 10.76 -9.96 -0.38
N ASP A 8 11.36 -11.14 -0.24
CA ASP A 8 10.84 -12.19 0.65
C ASP A 8 10.87 -11.72 2.12
N LYS A 9 11.97 -11.08 2.57
CA LYS A 9 12.07 -10.51 3.92
C LYS A 9 10.98 -9.47 4.19
N VAL A 10 10.75 -8.57 3.24
CA VAL A 10 9.69 -7.54 3.34
C VAL A 10 8.32 -8.20 3.39
N ARG A 11 8.02 -9.12 2.46
CA ARG A 11 6.75 -9.86 2.45
C ARG A 11 6.49 -10.54 3.79
N ASP A 12 7.50 -11.20 4.34
CA ASP A 12 7.36 -11.98 5.57
C ASP A 12 7.12 -11.06 6.78
N ALA A 13 7.80 -9.90 6.85
CA ALA A 13 7.56 -8.89 7.90
C ALA A 13 6.14 -8.32 7.85
N TYR A 14 5.67 -7.89 6.68
CA TYR A 14 4.29 -7.38 6.53
C TYR A 14 3.24 -8.48 6.74
N SER A 15 3.54 -9.72 6.34
CA SER A 15 2.66 -10.86 6.58
C SER A 15 2.56 -11.20 8.08
N ALA A 16 3.65 -11.06 8.83
CA ALA A 16 3.65 -11.21 10.29
C ALA A 16 2.81 -10.11 10.96
N ALA A 17 2.95 -8.85 10.53
CA ALA A 17 2.10 -7.74 10.98
C ALA A 17 0.62 -7.99 10.71
N ALA A 18 0.29 -8.58 9.55
CA ALA A 18 -1.07 -8.99 9.26
C ALA A 18 -1.52 -10.18 10.12
N SER A 19 -0.68 -11.18 10.38
CA SER A 19 -1.11 -12.35 11.16
C SER A 19 -1.28 -12.06 12.65
N ASP A 20 -0.40 -11.24 13.23
CA ASP A 20 -0.44 -10.85 14.64
C ASP A 20 -0.10 -9.37 14.82
N PRO A 21 -1.08 -8.46 14.60
CA PRO A 21 -0.88 -7.02 14.74
C PRO A 21 -0.44 -6.56 16.12
N ALA A 22 -0.75 -7.33 17.17
CA ALA A 22 -0.43 -6.97 18.54
C ALA A 22 1.02 -7.30 18.93
N ALA A 23 1.73 -8.08 18.11
CA ALA A 23 3.14 -8.38 18.30
C ALA A 23 4.03 -7.15 18.10
N THR A 24 5.30 -7.27 18.50
CA THR A 24 6.31 -6.25 18.21
C THR A 24 6.78 -6.40 16.76
N HIS A 25 6.68 -5.31 16.00
CA HIS A 25 7.06 -5.25 14.58
C HIS A 25 8.20 -4.25 14.35
N PRO A 26 8.98 -4.41 13.27
CA PRO A 26 10.09 -3.50 12.96
C PRO A 26 9.64 -2.13 12.44
N PHE A 27 8.33 -1.92 12.27
CA PHE A 27 7.68 -0.68 11.89
C PHE A 27 6.39 -0.51 12.71
N PRO A 28 5.85 0.73 12.84
CA PRO A 28 4.59 0.94 13.53
C PRO A 28 3.41 0.24 12.82
N VAL A 29 2.54 -0.42 13.58
CA VAL A 29 1.39 -1.18 13.08
C VAL A 29 0.14 -0.82 13.88
N GLY A 30 -1.01 -0.88 13.21
CA GLY A 30 -2.31 -0.95 13.86
C GLY A 30 -3.04 0.36 14.04
N ARG A 31 -4.18 0.28 14.72
CA ARG A 31 -5.16 1.36 14.87
C ARG A 31 -4.56 2.67 15.39
N ALA A 32 -3.78 2.61 16.47
CA ALA A 32 -3.19 3.81 17.06
C ALA A 32 -2.29 4.55 16.07
N PHE A 33 -1.57 3.80 15.23
CA PHE A 33 -0.72 4.37 14.19
C PHE A 33 -1.52 4.91 13.01
N ALA A 34 -2.57 4.20 12.56
CA ALA A 34 -3.48 4.71 11.53
C ALA A 34 -4.09 6.07 11.92
N LEU A 35 -4.54 6.20 13.18
CA LEU A 35 -5.09 7.45 13.68
C LEU A 35 -4.03 8.56 13.79
N SER A 36 -2.79 8.23 14.18
CA SER A 36 -1.72 9.23 14.31
C SER A 36 -1.28 9.82 12.96
N VAL A 37 -1.46 9.08 11.86
CA VAL A 37 -1.22 9.58 10.49
C VAL A 37 -2.48 10.19 9.84
N GLY A 38 -3.57 10.35 10.60
CA GLY A 38 -4.73 11.12 10.19
C GLY A 38 -5.85 10.33 9.50
N TYR A 39 -5.91 9.01 9.64
CA TYR A 39 -7.13 8.28 9.25
C TYR A 39 -8.30 8.64 10.19
N PRO A 40 -9.53 8.71 9.66
CA PRO A 40 -10.71 8.92 10.50
C PRO A 40 -10.99 7.70 11.36
N ASP A 41 -11.64 7.94 12.49
CA ASP A 41 -12.24 6.87 13.29
C ASP A 41 -13.43 6.21 12.57
N GLY A 42 -13.90 5.07 13.08
CA GLY A 42 -15.05 4.32 12.56
C GLY A 42 -14.74 3.49 11.32
N LEU A 43 -13.46 3.27 11.00
CA LEU A 43 -13.04 2.30 9.98
C LEU A 43 -13.07 0.87 10.55
N PRO A 44 -13.24 -0.16 9.70
CA PRO A 44 -13.29 -1.56 10.15
C PRO A 44 -11.99 -2.01 10.83
N GLU A 45 -12.12 -2.64 12.00
CA GLU A 45 -10.97 -3.06 12.81
C GLU A 45 -10.05 -4.04 12.05
N ALA A 46 -10.62 -4.91 11.21
CA ALA A 46 -9.87 -5.83 10.36
C ALA A 46 -8.83 -5.10 9.46
N SER A 47 -9.15 -3.89 9.02
CA SER A 47 -8.26 -3.04 8.21
C SER A 47 -7.35 -2.16 9.07
N LEU A 48 -7.86 -1.64 10.19
CA LEU A 48 -7.08 -0.78 11.09
C LEU A 48 -5.95 -1.53 11.78
N ASP A 49 -6.20 -2.75 12.26
CA ASP A 49 -5.18 -3.55 12.95
C ASP A 49 -4.00 -3.89 12.05
N GLY A 50 -4.26 -4.19 10.78
CA GLY A 50 -3.21 -4.51 9.81
C GLY A 50 -2.53 -3.29 9.19
N PHE A 51 -2.84 -2.06 9.62
CA PHE A 51 -2.29 -0.86 8.99
C PHE A 51 -0.79 -0.74 9.26
N ALA A 52 -0.01 -0.57 8.18
CA ALA A 52 1.45 -0.38 8.22
C ALA A 52 1.93 0.61 7.13
N GLY A 53 1.06 1.54 6.72
CA GLY A 53 1.38 2.59 5.75
C GLY A 53 2.15 3.75 6.39
N VAL A 54 2.34 4.83 5.63
CA VAL A 54 3.12 6.01 6.10
C VAL A 54 2.27 7.29 6.19
N SER A 55 1.10 7.32 5.56
CA SER A 55 0.18 8.47 5.53
C SER A 55 -1.27 8.01 5.33
N ASN A 56 -2.20 8.94 5.13
CA ASN A 56 -3.63 8.73 4.87
C ASN A 56 -4.02 9.05 3.41
N VAL A 57 -3.34 8.44 2.44
CA VAL A 57 -3.37 8.83 1.00
C VAL A 57 -4.78 8.95 0.44
N ALA A 58 -5.65 7.98 0.69
CA ALA A 58 -7.01 8.04 0.17
C ALA A 58 -7.81 9.22 0.74
N CYS A 59 -7.49 9.74 1.94
CA CYS A 59 -8.20 10.87 2.55
C CYS A 59 -8.02 12.18 1.77
N PHE A 60 -6.85 12.43 1.19
CA PHE A 60 -6.58 13.64 0.41
C PHE A 60 -6.57 13.43 -1.12
N ALA A 61 -6.61 12.19 -1.59
CA ALA A 61 -6.69 11.90 -3.02
C ALA A 61 -7.98 12.45 -3.65
N GLU A 62 -7.84 13.14 -4.79
CA GLU A 62 -8.95 13.67 -5.56
C GLU A 62 -9.58 12.54 -6.41
N ILE A 63 -10.63 11.93 -5.87
CA ILE A 63 -11.33 10.81 -6.49
C ILE A 63 -12.71 11.30 -6.94
N ALA A 64 -12.90 11.41 -8.25
CA ALA A 64 -14.20 11.76 -8.82
C ALA A 64 -15.22 10.62 -8.65
N ALA A 65 -16.50 10.99 -8.54
CA ALA A 65 -17.59 10.01 -8.55
C ALA A 65 -17.54 9.16 -9.83
N GLY A 66 -17.67 7.85 -9.69
CA GLY A 66 -17.60 6.93 -10.83
C GLY A 66 -16.18 6.58 -11.31
N ALA A 67 -15.13 7.15 -10.72
CA ALA A 67 -13.74 6.86 -11.09
C ALA A 67 -13.37 5.39 -10.86
N THR A 68 -12.43 4.91 -11.68
CA THR A 68 -11.70 3.64 -11.49
C THR A 68 -10.46 3.91 -10.68
N VAL A 69 -10.38 3.35 -9.48
CA VAL A 69 -9.24 3.52 -8.58
C VAL A 69 -8.42 2.23 -8.50
N LEU A 70 -7.10 2.37 -8.49
CA LEU A 70 -6.15 1.33 -8.14
C LEU A 70 -5.46 1.70 -6.82
N ASP A 71 -5.45 0.79 -5.85
CA ASP A 71 -4.70 0.90 -4.60
C ASP A 71 -3.53 -0.10 -4.63
N VAL A 72 -2.31 0.39 -4.81
CA VAL A 72 -1.09 -0.41 -4.99
C VAL A 72 -0.42 -0.66 -3.65
N GLY A 73 -0.26 -1.93 -3.29
CA GLY A 73 0.15 -2.33 -1.95
C GLY A 73 -0.94 -2.01 -0.93
N CYS A 74 -2.17 -2.45 -1.23
CA CYS A 74 -3.36 -2.05 -0.47
C CYS A 74 -3.36 -2.54 0.99
N GLY A 75 -2.46 -3.46 1.37
CA GLY A 75 -2.37 -4.02 2.70
C GLY A 75 -3.71 -4.61 3.14
N ALA A 76 -4.11 -4.28 4.37
CA ALA A 76 -5.40 -4.67 4.93
C ALA A 76 -6.59 -3.84 4.39
N GLY A 77 -6.38 -3.03 3.34
CA GLY A 77 -7.42 -2.38 2.54
C GLY A 77 -7.88 -1.01 3.01
N LEU A 78 -7.15 -0.33 3.89
CA LEU A 78 -7.63 0.91 4.52
C LEU A 78 -7.87 2.04 3.49
N ASP A 79 -6.91 2.27 2.59
CA ASP A 79 -7.04 3.24 1.49
C ASP A 79 -8.11 2.79 0.49
N THR A 80 -8.15 1.50 0.13
CA THR A 80 -9.20 0.91 -0.71
C THR A 80 -10.60 1.20 -0.18
N LEU A 81 -10.85 1.04 1.14
CA LEU A 81 -12.16 1.27 1.74
C LEU A 81 -12.58 2.74 1.69
N ILE A 82 -11.64 3.64 1.88
CA ILE A 82 -11.91 5.08 1.83
C ILE A 82 -12.15 5.52 0.38
N ALA A 83 -11.37 5.00 -0.57
CA ALA A 83 -11.58 5.23 -1.99
C ALA A 83 -12.94 4.69 -2.47
N ALA A 84 -13.34 3.51 -1.99
CA ALA A 84 -14.59 2.84 -2.34
C ALA A 84 -15.84 3.66 -1.99
N ARG A 85 -15.76 4.56 -0.99
CA ARG A 85 -16.84 5.49 -0.63
C ARG A 85 -17.10 6.58 -1.69
N ARG A 86 -16.14 6.84 -2.58
CA ARG A 86 -16.18 7.91 -3.59
C ARG A 86 -16.17 7.38 -5.02
N ALA A 87 -15.37 6.35 -5.26
CA ALA A 87 -15.12 5.78 -6.58
C ALA A 87 -16.32 4.97 -7.11
N GLY A 88 -16.36 4.78 -8.43
CA GLY A 88 -17.26 3.81 -9.05
C GLY A 88 -16.81 2.38 -8.83
N ARG A 89 -15.49 2.15 -8.90
CA ARG A 89 -14.85 0.84 -8.67
C ARG A 89 -13.43 1.01 -8.15
N VAL A 90 -12.99 0.08 -7.30
CA VAL A 90 -11.63 0.07 -6.74
C VAL A 90 -11.00 -1.30 -6.92
N ALA A 91 -9.75 -1.36 -7.35
CA ALA A 91 -8.93 -2.57 -7.32
C ALA A 91 -7.80 -2.38 -6.31
N GLY A 92 -7.75 -3.22 -5.28
CA GLY A 92 -6.62 -3.31 -4.36
C GLY A 92 -5.68 -4.45 -4.77
N ILE A 93 -4.39 -4.16 -4.91
CA ILE A 93 -3.38 -5.20 -5.13
C ILE A 93 -2.38 -5.24 -3.99
N ASP A 94 -2.02 -6.44 -3.57
CA ASP A 94 -0.95 -6.65 -2.60
C ASP A 94 -0.23 -7.96 -2.90
N PHE A 95 0.99 -8.09 -2.40
CA PHE A 95 1.88 -9.24 -2.57
C PHE A 95 1.83 -10.18 -1.35
N SER A 96 1.19 -9.77 -0.26
CA SER A 96 0.98 -10.53 0.97
C SER A 96 -0.42 -11.14 1.02
N PRO A 97 -0.55 -12.49 0.93
CA PRO A 97 -1.85 -13.15 1.09
C PRO A 97 -2.54 -12.85 2.44
N PRO A 98 -1.84 -12.83 3.60
CA PRO A 98 -2.46 -12.44 4.88
C PRO A 98 -3.08 -11.04 4.89
N MET A 99 -2.43 -10.06 4.25
CA MET A 99 -2.99 -8.71 4.09
C MET A 99 -4.28 -8.74 3.27
N LEU A 100 -4.28 -9.44 2.13
CA LEU A 100 -5.46 -9.56 1.27
C LEU A 100 -6.63 -10.28 1.97
N LEU A 101 -6.35 -11.28 2.83
CA LEU A 101 -7.39 -11.93 3.62
C LEU A 101 -8.10 -10.94 4.55
N ARG A 102 -7.36 -10.03 5.18
CA ARG A 102 -7.94 -8.95 6.00
C ARG A 102 -8.75 -7.97 5.17
N ALA A 103 -8.18 -7.52 4.04
CA ALA A 103 -8.85 -6.58 3.15
C ALA A 103 -10.17 -7.14 2.60
N ALA A 104 -10.16 -8.41 2.18
CA ALA A 104 -11.33 -9.11 1.65
C ALA A 104 -12.42 -9.35 2.70
N ALA A 105 -12.07 -9.44 4.00
CA ALA A 105 -13.04 -9.65 5.07
C ALA A 105 -14.05 -8.51 5.21
N VAL A 106 -13.69 -7.29 4.79
CA VAL A 106 -14.54 -6.10 4.88
C VAL A 106 -15.58 -6.01 3.76
N ARG A 107 -15.33 -6.67 2.62
CA ARG A 107 -16.27 -6.82 1.49
C ARG A 107 -16.95 -5.52 1.01
N PRO A 108 -16.21 -4.44 0.69
CA PRO A 108 -16.81 -3.28 0.02
C PRO A 108 -17.47 -3.70 -1.31
N PRO A 109 -18.68 -3.21 -1.63
CA PRO A 109 -19.48 -3.71 -2.74
C PRO A 109 -18.89 -3.42 -4.13
N ASN A 110 -18.02 -2.41 -4.22
CA ASN A 110 -17.39 -1.93 -5.45
C ASN A 110 -15.86 -2.09 -5.43
N ALA A 111 -15.31 -2.93 -4.55
CA ALA A 111 -13.87 -3.23 -4.59
C ALA A 111 -13.57 -4.70 -4.81
N VAL A 112 -12.46 -4.95 -5.51
CA VAL A 112 -11.86 -6.27 -5.71
C VAL A 112 -10.43 -6.26 -5.21
N PHE A 113 -9.98 -7.39 -4.66
CA PHE A 113 -8.64 -7.57 -4.13
C PHE A 113 -7.94 -8.68 -4.90
N ALA A 114 -6.69 -8.45 -5.32
CA ALA A 114 -5.92 -9.43 -6.09
C ALA A 114 -4.48 -9.54 -5.58
N LEU A 115 -3.96 -10.77 -5.59
CA LEU A 115 -2.55 -11.04 -5.32
C LEU A 115 -1.73 -10.63 -6.55
N ALA A 116 -0.95 -9.57 -6.43
CA ALA A 116 -0.10 -9.08 -7.49
C ALA A 116 1.10 -8.29 -6.96
N ALA A 117 2.13 -8.21 -7.80
CA ALA A 117 3.28 -7.37 -7.54
C ALA A 117 3.03 -5.94 -8.04
N ALA A 118 3.60 -4.93 -7.38
CA ALA A 118 3.46 -3.55 -7.83
C ALA A 118 4.14 -3.32 -9.20
N GLU A 119 5.21 -4.05 -9.50
CA GLU A 119 5.93 -4.00 -10.78
C GLU A 119 5.33 -4.92 -11.87
N CYS A 120 4.20 -5.58 -11.60
CA CYS A 120 3.48 -6.39 -12.58
C CYS A 120 1.98 -6.42 -12.24
N MET A 121 1.28 -5.36 -12.67
CA MET A 121 -0.13 -5.14 -12.35
C MET A 121 -1.03 -5.87 -13.35
N PRO A 122 -1.97 -6.72 -12.90
CA PRO A 122 -2.87 -7.49 -13.77
C PRO A 122 -4.03 -6.63 -14.30
N LEU A 123 -3.70 -5.47 -14.89
CA LEU A 123 -4.64 -4.49 -15.41
C LEU A 123 -4.30 -4.09 -16.85
N PRO A 124 -5.31 -3.80 -17.70
CA PRO A 124 -5.07 -3.26 -19.03
C PRO A 124 -4.42 -1.88 -18.99
N ASP A 125 -3.75 -1.52 -20.08
CA ASP A 125 -3.25 -0.17 -20.32
C ASP A 125 -4.40 0.85 -20.26
N ALA A 126 -4.11 2.06 -19.78
CA ALA A 126 -5.04 3.18 -19.74
C ALA A 126 -6.44 2.80 -19.18
N SER A 127 -6.48 2.03 -18.09
CA SER A 127 -7.71 1.52 -17.49
C SER A 127 -8.08 2.18 -16.17
N VAL A 128 -7.14 2.88 -15.52
CA VAL A 128 -7.27 3.49 -14.20
C VAL A 128 -7.36 5.00 -14.29
N ASP A 129 -8.30 5.60 -13.55
CA ASP A 129 -8.44 7.06 -13.46
C ASP A 129 -7.53 7.63 -12.35
N VAL A 130 -7.45 6.94 -11.21
CA VAL A 130 -6.64 7.34 -10.06
C VAL A 130 -5.88 6.14 -9.49
N ALA A 131 -4.57 6.26 -9.30
CA ALA A 131 -3.75 5.28 -8.59
C ALA A 131 -3.30 5.83 -7.23
N LEU A 132 -3.34 4.99 -6.20
CA LEU A 132 -2.91 5.28 -4.83
C LEU A 132 -1.73 4.37 -4.48
N ALA A 133 -0.76 4.88 -3.72
CA ALA A 133 0.27 4.06 -3.07
C ALA A 133 0.72 4.67 -1.75
N ASN A 134 0.92 3.84 -0.73
CA ASN A 134 1.19 4.31 0.63
C ASN A 134 2.39 3.54 1.24
N GLY A 135 3.60 4.07 1.06
CA GLY A 135 4.82 3.52 1.68
C GLY A 135 5.37 2.25 1.03
N ILE A 136 5.25 2.10 -0.29
CA ILE A 136 5.61 0.85 -1.00
C ILE A 136 6.98 0.88 -1.68
N PHE A 137 7.61 2.04 -1.83
CA PHE A 137 8.77 2.23 -2.72
C PHE A 137 10.10 1.98 -2.02
N ASN A 138 10.25 2.41 -0.77
CA ASN A 138 11.53 2.31 -0.06
C ASN A 138 12.06 0.88 0.09
N LEU A 139 11.17 -0.10 0.02
CA LEU A 139 11.47 -1.52 0.22
C LEU A 139 11.38 -2.34 -1.06
N ASN A 140 11.02 -1.71 -2.17
CA ASN A 140 10.92 -2.36 -3.46
C ASN A 140 12.09 -1.91 -4.35
N PRO A 141 13.01 -2.80 -4.74
CA PRO A 141 14.13 -2.45 -5.60
C PRO A 141 13.70 -2.18 -7.06
N ALA A 142 12.51 -2.61 -7.47
CA ALA A 142 11.96 -2.44 -8.81
C ALA A 142 11.17 -1.12 -8.96
N ARG A 143 11.65 -0.01 -8.36
CA ARG A 143 10.91 1.26 -8.33
C ARG A 143 10.62 1.79 -9.73
N ALA A 144 11.60 1.68 -10.63
CA ALA A 144 11.46 2.15 -12.01
C ALA A 144 10.35 1.39 -12.74
N GLU A 145 10.27 0.08 -12.53
CA GLU A 145 9.25 -0.81 -13.08
C GLU A 145 7.87 -0.51 -12.49
N ILE A 146 7.76 -0.23 -11.18
CA ILE A 146 6.50 0.21 -10.57
C ILE A 146 6.01 1.53 -11.21
N PHE A 147 6.90 2.51 -11.40
CA PHE A 147 6.52 3.76 -12.05
C PHE A 147 6.14 3.56 -13.52
N ALA A 148 6.80 2.63 -14.23
CA ALA A 148 6.43 2.25 -15.59
C ALA A 148 5.04 1.60 -15.63
N GLU A 149 4.73 0.69 -14.71
CA GLU A 149 3.41 0.06 -14.57
C GLU A 149 2.33 1.09 -14.22
N LEU A 150 2.60 1.99 -13.28
CA LEU A 150 1.70 3.11 -12.95
C LEU A 150 1.39 3.96 -14.18
N ALA A 151 2.42 4.33 -14.95
CA ALA A 151 2.26 5.09 -16.19
C ALA A 151 1.46 4.33 -17.25
N ARG A 152 1.65 3.00 -17.34
CA ARG A 152 0.93 2.13 -18.28
C ARG A 152 -0.55 2.01 -17.95
N VAL A 153 -0.91 1.75 -16.68
CA VAL A 153 -2.30 1.50 -16.28
C VAL A 153 -3.13 2.78 -16.17
N LEU A 154 -2.50 3.93 -15.92
CA LEU A 154 -3.19 5.21 -15.85
C LEU A 154 -3.67 5.65 -17.24
N LYS A 155 -4.93 6.11 -17.30
CA LYS A 155 -5.48 6.79 -18.48
C LYS A 155 -4.70 8.08 -18.78
N PRO A 156 -4.70 8.57 -20.03
CA PRO A 156 -4.32 9.95 -20.31
C PRO A 156 -5.11 10.92 -19.41
N GLY A 157 -4.39 11.74 -18.63
CA GLY A 157 -4.98 12.65 -17.64
C GLY A 157 -5.33 12.02 -16.29
N GLY A 158 -5.11 10.72 -16.12
CA GLY A 158 -5.20 10.04 -14.82
C GLY A 158 -4.14 10.54 -13.83
N ARG A 159 -4.40 10.34 -12.54
CA ARG A 159 -3.56 10.88 -11.46
C ARG A 159 -3.01 9.79 -10.56
N PHE A 160 -1.79 9.99 -10.10
CA PHE A 160 -1.17 9.18 -9.05
C PHE A 160 -1.06 10.01 -7.77
N PHE A 161 -1.54 9.45 -6.66
CA PHE A 161 -1.33 9.99 -5.31
C PHE A 161 -0.49 9.00 -4.52
N GLY A 162 0.65 9.47 -4.00
CA GLY A 162 1.60 8.64 -3.29
C GLY A 162 2.07 9.31 -2.00
N ALA A 163 2.33 8.51 -0.98
CA ALA A 163 3.11 8.93 0.18
C ALA A 163 4.27 7.96 0.41
N GLU A 164 5.42 8.50 0.78
CA GLU A 164 6.63 7.74 1.08
C GLU A 164 7.48 8.47 2.11
N LEU A 165 8.20 7.72 2.94
CA LEU A 165 9.22 8.28 3.83
C LEU A 165 10.45 8.68 3.01
N ILE A 166 10.99 9.86 3.30
CA ILE A 166 12.23 10.31 2.67
C ILE A 166 13.27 10.62 3.73
N LEU A 167 14.53 10.33 3.42
CA LEU A 167 15.66 10.72 4.24
C LEU A 167 15.93 12.22 4.05
N THR A 168 15.97 12.98 5.13
CA THR A 168 16.37 14.40 5.11
C THR A 168 17.89 14.58 5.22
N ALA A 169 18.60 13.53 5.61
CA ALA A 169 20.05 13.41 5.64
C ALA A 169 20.45 11.94 5.41
N PRO A 170 21.67 11.64 4.93
CA PRO A 170 22.14 10.27 4.80
C PRO A 170 22.05 9.48 6.12
N LEU A 171 21.73 8.20 6.04
CA LEU A 171 21.78 7.31 7.21
C LEU A 171 23.23 7.17 7.69
N PRO A 172 23.48 7.14 9.02
CA PRO A 172 24.79 6.79 9.56
C PRO A 172 25.27 5.43 9.03
N GLU A 173 26.58 5.25 8.83
CA GLU A 173 27.15 4.00 8.29
C GLU A 173 26.75 2.75 9.07
N GLU A 174 26.61 2.87 10.39
CA GLU A 174 26.16 1.79 11.28
C GLU A 174 24.74 1.34 10.93
N MET A 175 23.83 2.28 10.64
CA MET A 175 22.46 1.96 10.27
C MET A 175 22.36 1.35 8.87
N LEU A 176 23.18 1.79 7.92
CA LEU A 176 23.20 1.25 6.54
C LEU A 176 23.46 -0.25 6.48
N ARG A 177 24.19 -0.80 7.47
CA ARG A 177 24.51 -2.22 7.58
C ARG A 177 23.58 -3.00 8.51
N SER A 178 22.61 -2.33 9.12
CA SER A 178 21.69 -2.93 10.09
C SER A 178 20.43 -3.50 9.43
N ASP A 179 19.81 -4.49 10.09
CA ASP A 179 18.49 -4.99 9.72
C ASP A 179 17.37 -3.96 9.91
N ALA A 180 17.67 -2.82 10.55
CA ALA A 180 16.77 -1.68 10.72
C ALA A 180 16.85 -0.69 9.53
N ASN A 181 17.66 -0.95 8.51
CA ASN A 181 17.63 -0.15 7.28
C ASN A 181 16.43 -0.56 6.41
N TRP A 182 15.38 0.25 6.47
CA TRP A 182 14.18 0.13 5.63
C TRP A 182 14.21 1.08 4.41
N PHE A 183 15.39 1.59 4.05
CA PHE A 183 15.65 2.35 2.83
C PHE A 183 16.62 1.53 1.95
N ALA A 184 16.08 0.80 0.97
CA ALA A 184 16.82 -0.15 0.14
C ALA A 184 16.88 0.25 -1.34
#